data_AF-A0A0F7PGL1-F1
#
_entry.id   AF-A0A0F7PGL1-F1
#
_cell.length_a   1.000
_cell.length_b   1.000
_cell.length_c   1.000
_cell.angle_alpha   90.00
_cell.angle_beta   90.00
_cell.angle_gamma   90.00
#
_symmetry.space_group_name_H-M   'P 1'
#
loop_
_entity.id
_entity.type
_entity.pdbx_description
1 polymer ?
#
loop_
_entity_poly.entity_id
_entity_poly.type
_entity_poly.pdbx_seq_one_letter_code
_entity_poly.pdbx_strand_id
1 'polypeptide(L)'
;MADAPPTEEGWFAVHDFREIDWEQWRNAPERRRDAALDEVTTFLSDAEDIGEGETAIFTVAGHEADILILHLRPTLDEVERLGRAFERTAFGSFTARTNSFVSVTEIGGYTSPEYFEDPEEVDAGLRRYLETKKRPSIPEDGYVTFYPMAKRRDPEYNWFETPMEERAEMMAEHGETGKSYAGTVTQVVTSAFGLDDWEWGVTLFATDAVALKDIVYEMRFDEATAKYGEFGSFFVGRRFPVDDLDAFMAAETVPVGADEADETDDEAPAVSGHPGGAHDNGDDDLREELADRDIYAGSPRGEDVYALALYSDADPETLSQEVTALRSNFEHYDTHVTTAVYEPRSDGHAAVVSVWETESAADTASGFLSDLPGIVGRAGETEDGWATLGMFYTVDPGHRADFLETFDGVDELLADVDGHRESTLLVNREDETDMFIDSQWDGREHAMDFFRSDAFGETVATGRDVLTDRPRHVFLA
;
A
#
# COMPACT_ATOMS: atom_id res chain seq x y z
N MET A 1 16.77 37.82 20.34
CA MET A 1 16.78 36.36 20.59
C MET A 1 16.22 35.76 19.32
N ALA A 2 16.82 34.69 18.77
CA ALA A 2 16.17 34.00 17.67
C ALA A 2 14.87 33.39 18.20
N ASP A 3 13.76 33.57 17.51
CA ASP A 3 12.48 32.99 17.89
C ASP A 3 12.51 31.49 17.59
N ALA A 4 11.98 30.67 18.50
CA ALA A 4 11.83 29.23 18.25
C ALA A 4 10.67 29.02 17.27
N PRO A 5 10.85 28.23 16.20
CA PRO A 5 9.73 27.88 15.33
C PRO A 5 8.69 27.09 16.13
N PRO A 6 7.38 27.30 15.88
CA PRO A 6 6.36 26.45 16.46
C PRO A 6 6.44 25.04 15.86
N THR A 7 6.03 24.05 16.65
CA THR A 7 5.95 22.64 16.27
C THR A 7 4.59 22.10 16.68
N GLU A 8 4.11 21.09 15.95
CA GLU A 8 3.00 20.26 16.40
C GLU A 8 3.35 18.79 16.22
N GLU A 9 3.19 18.03 17.29
CA GLU A 9 3.65 16.64 17.39
C GLU A 9 2.54 15.64 17.03
N GLY A 10 2.94 14.52 16.42
CA GLY A 10 2.08 13.38 16.12
C GLY A 10 2.46 12.13 16.93
N TRP A 11 2.63 11.00 16.25
CA TRP A 11 3.02 9.73 16.87
C TRP A 11 4.48 9.70 17.33
N PHE A 12 4.71 9.05 18.47
CA PHE A 12 6.03 8.63 18.93
C PHE A 12 6.56 7.51 18.05
N ALA A 13 7.85 7.56 17.75
CA ALA A 13 8.56 6.58 16.95
C ALA A 13 9.69 5.93 17.76
N VAL A 14 9.83 4.61 17.61
CA VAL A 14 11.01 3.85 18.03
C VAL A 14 11.57 3.12 16.83
N HIS A 15 12.82 3.39 16.50
CA HIS A 15 13.64 2.54 15.64
C HIS A 15 14.45 1.62 16.54
N ASP A 16 14.13 0.32 16.58
CA ASP A 16 14.84 -0.68 17.39
C ASP A 16 15.72 -1.56 16.49
N PHE A 17 17.04 -1.39 16.57
CA PHE A 17 18.01 -2.12 15.75
C PHE A 17 18.58 -3.31 16.51
N ARG A 18 18.57 -4.48 15.86
CA ARG A 18 19.00 -5.73 16.47
C ARG A 18 19.90 -6.55 15.56
N GLU A 19 20.87 -7.23 16.18
CA GLU A 19 21.69 -8.28 15.57
C GLU A 19 21.13 -9.65 15.99
N ILE A 20 21.17 -10.61 15.08
CA ILE A 20 20.78 -12.00 15.33
C ILE A 20 21.99 -12.77 15.88
N ASP A 21 21.79 -13.45 17.01
CA ASP A 21 22.76 -14.43 17.52
C ASP A 21 22.67 -15.72 16.69
N TRP A 22 23.30 -15.70 15.50
CA TRP A 22 23.30 -16.81 14.55
C TRP A 22 23.92 -18.10 15.11
N GLU A 23 24.80 -18.00 16.11
CA GLU A 23 25.33 -19.18 16.79
C GLU A 23 24.24 -19.81 17.67
N GLN A 24 23.58 -19.01 18.50
CA GLN A 24 22.50 -19.49 19.36
C GLN A 24 21.31 -20.01 18.54
N TRP A 25 20.92 -19.30 17.48
CA TRP A 25 19.86 -19.70 16.56
C TRP A 25 20.13 -21.08 15.96
N ARG A 26 21.27 -21.25 15.28
CA ARG A 26 21.61 -22.52 14.59
C ARG A 26 21.79 -23.71 15.55
N ASN A 27 22.20 -23.45 16.80
CA ASN A 27 22.37 -24.49 17.81
C ASN A 27 21.05 -24.84 18.55
N ALA A 28 19.98 -24.05 18.36
CA ALA A 28 18.70 -24.32 18.97
C ALA A 28 17.98 -25.49 18.26
N PRO A 29 17.23 -26.34 18.97
CA PRO A 29 16.38 -27.34 18.34
C PRO A 29 15.37 -26.69 17.39
N GLU A 30 15.09 -27.33 16.24
CA GLU A 30 14.12 -26.87 15.23
C GLU A 30 12.78 -26.45 15.86
N ARG A 31 12.13 -27.33 16.64
CA ARG A 31 10.90 -27.01 17.37
C ARG A 31 10.96 -25.73 18.24
N ARG A 32 12.15 -25.33 18.72
CA ARG A 32 12.32 -24.08 19.47
C ARG A 32 12.42 -22.87 18.54
N ARG A 33 13.04 -23.05 17.37
CA ARG A 33 13.12 -22.02 16.32
C ARG A 33 11.74 -21.75 15.75
N ASP A 34 11.01 -22.79 15.35
CA ASP A 34 9.67 -22.67 14.78
C ASP A 34 8.72 -21.98 15.77
N ALA A 35 8.65 -22.46 17.02
CA ALA A 35 7.82 -21.84 18.05
C ALA A 35 8.22 -20.40 18.39
N ALA A 36 9.48 -20.02 18.17
CA ALA A 36 9.94 -18.65 18.38
C ALA A 36 9.52 -17.75 17.20
N LEU A 37 9.57 -18.26 15.97
CA LEU A 37 9.07 -17.58 14.77
C LEU A 37 7.56 -17.39 14.86
N ASP A 38 6.79 -18.45 15.13
CA ASP A 38 5.33 -18.37 15.29
C ASP A 38 4.95 -17.30 16.32
N GLU A 39 5.58 -17.30 17.50
CA GLU A 39 5.30 -16.35 18.57
C GLU A 39 5.61 -14.91 18.17
N VAL A 40 6.75 -14.66 17.51
CA VAL A 40 7.15 -13.29 17.15
C VAL A 40 6.38 -12.77 15.94
N THR A 41 6.07 -13.62 14.96
CA THR A 41 5.22 -13.29 13.82
C THR A 41 3.85 -12.88 14.32
N THR A 42 3.19 -13.69 15.17
CA THR A 42 1.93 -13.29 15.81
C THR A 42 2.07 -11.99 16.61
N PHE A 43 3.14 -11.82 17.41
CA PHE A 43 3.34 -10.60 18.18
C PHE A 43 3.46 -9.35 17.29
N LEU A 44 4.16 -9.44 16.16
CA LEU A 44 4.38 -8.33 15.25
C LEU A 44 3.13 -8.03 14.43
N SER A 45 2.40 -9.04 13.96
CA SER A 45 1.12 -8.87 13.26
C SER A 45 0.03 -8.29 14.18
N ASP A 46 -0.05 -8.77 15.42
CA ASP A 46 -1.00 -8.27 16.43
C ASP A 46 -0.57 -6.89 17.00
N ALA A 47 0.60 -6.35 16.61
CA ALA A 47 1.11 -5.12 17.21
C ALA A 47 0.20 -3.91 16.96
N GLU A 48 -0.58 -3.94 15.88
CA GLU A 48 -1.57 -2.91 15.53
C GLU A 48 -2.89 -3.11 16.29
N ASP A 49 -3.21 -4.33 16.72
CA ASP A 49 -4.33 -4.60 17.63
C ASP A 49 -4.08 -4.10 19.06
N ILE A 50 -2.82 -3.86 19.42
CA ILE A 50 -2.39 -3.38 20.74
C ILE A 50 -2.74 -1.87 20.92
N GLY A 51 -3.03 -1.16 19.83
CA GLY A 51 -3.48 0.25 19.78
C GLY A 51 -3.23 0.90 18.41
N GLU A 52 -3.83 2.07 18.17
CA GLU A 52 -3.61 2.87 16.93
C GLU A 52 -2.10 3.04 16.66
N GLY A 53 -1.68 2.88 15.40
CA GLY A 53 -0.29 3.03 14.98
C GLY A 53 0.17 1.94 14.03
N GLU A 54 1.43 1.99 13.63
CA GLU A 54 2.00 1.06 12.65
C GLU A 54 3.26 0.36 13.14
N THR A 55 3.43 -0.89 12.74
CA THR A 55 4.65 -1.66 12.98
C THR A 55 5.20 -2.18 11.66
N ALA A 56 6.49 -2.04 11.45
CA ALA A 56 7.16 -2.67 10.31
C ALA A 56 8.50 -3.25 10.71
N ILE A 57 8.88 -4.34 10.04
CA ILE A 57 10.18 -4.98 10.15
C ILE A 57 10.95 -4.81 8.85
N PHE A 58 12.26 -4.58 8.99
CA PHE A 58 13.16 -4.40 7.87
C PHE A 58 14.41 -5.23 8.10
N THR A 59 14.96 -5.78 7.03
CA THR A 59 16.37 -6.21 7.01
C THR A 59 17.26 -4.99 7.16
N VAL A 60 18.47 -5.14 7.68
CA VAL A 60 19.50 -4.09 7.68
C VAL A 60 20.76 -4.64 7.01
N ALA A 61 21.22 -3.95 5.97
CA ALA A 61 22.43 -4.33 5.26
C ALA A 61 23.68 -3.87 6.02
N GLY A 62 24.70 -4.72 6.04
CA GLY A 62 25.97 -4.44 6.71
C GLY A 62 26.11 -5.23 8.01
N HIS A 63 26.78 -4.63 9.00
CA HIS A 63 27.08 -5.29 10.29
C HIS A 63 26.67 -4.45 11.49
N GLU A 64 26.00 -3.31 11.26
CA GLU A 64 25.55 -2.43 12.35
C GLU A 64 24.27 -2.98 13.02
N ALA A 65 23.47 -3.74 12.26
CA ALA A 65 22.33 -4.53 12.71
C ALA A 65 21.98 -5.55 11.61
N ASP A 66 21.16 -6.55 11.94
CA ASP A 66 20.56 -7.48 11.00
C ASP A 66 19.09 -7.13 10.70
N ILE A 67 18.37 -6.62 11.71
CA ILE A 67 16.96 -6.21 11.59
C ILE A 67 16.72 -4.85 12.24
N LEU A 68 15.74 -4.12 11.70
CA LEU A 68 15.13 -2.93 12.28
C LEU A 68 13.65 -3.22 12.52
N ILE A 69 13.17 -2.97 13.73
CA ILE A 69 11.74 -2.94 14.05
C ILE A 69 11.36 -1.48 14.28
N LEU A 70 10.45 -0.95 13.45
CA LEU A 70 9.93 0.40 13.57
C LEU A 70 8.51 0.34 14.18
N HIS A 71 8.31 1.04 15.29
CA HIS A 71 7.00 1.25 15.88
C HIS A 71 6.64 2.74 15.86
N LEU A 72 5.45 3.06 15.36
CA LEU A 72 4.84 4.39 15.46
C LEU A 72 3.57 4.31 16.31
N ARG A 73 3.47 5.05 17.42
CA ARG A 73 2.29 5.00 18.32
C ARG A 73 1.91 6.39 18.87
N PRO A 74 0.63 6.63 19.21
CA PRO A 74 0.18 7.87 19.84
C PRO A 74 0.89 8.23 21.15
N THR A 75 1.41 7.24 21.90
CA THR A 75 2.06 7.49 23.19
C THR A 75 3.42 6.81 23.34
N LEU A 76 4.30 7.47 24.10
CA LEU A 76 5.60 6.91 24.48
C LEU A 76 5.46 5.59 25.29
N ASP A 77 4.40 5.50 26.11
CA ASP A 77 4.12 4.32 26.91
C ASP A 77 3.78 3.08 26.05
N GLU A 78 3.17 3.29 24.87
CA GLU A 78 2.85 2.22 23.92
C GLU A 78 4.10 1.68 23.22
N VAL A 79 4.98 2.56 22.73
CA VAL A 79 6.26 2.11 22.14
C VAL A 79 7.15 1.40 23.17
N GLU A 80 7.17 1.88 24.42
CA GLU A 80 7.92 1.23 25.50
C GLU A 80 7.33 -0.15 25.86
N ARG A 81 5.99 -0.26 25.86
CA ARG A 81 5.30 -1.53 26.09
C ARG A 81 5.59 -2.54 25.00
N LEU A 82 5.59 -2.14 23.72
CA LEU A 82 5.93 -3.01 22.59
C LEU A 82 7.37 -3.50 22.67
N GLY A 83 8.33 -2.61 22.94
CA GLY A 83 9.73 -2.99 23.12
C GLY A 83 9.91 -4.03 24.24
N ARG A 84 9.25 -3.84 25.41
CA ARG A 84 9.28 -4.84 26.49
C ARG A 84 8.55 -6.13 26.16
N ALA A 85 7.50 -6.08 25.34
CA ALA A 85 6.76 -7.27 24.92
C ALA A 85 7.62 -8.11 23.96
N PHE A 86 8.32 -7.48 23.01
CA PHE A 86 9.28 -8.15 22.13
C PHE A 86 10.38 -8.87 22.94
N GLU A 87 10.97 -8.22 23.95
CA GLU A 87 11.98 -8.82 24.84
C GLU A 87 11.50 -10.08 25.58
N ARG A 88 10.18 -10.29 25.68
CA ARG A 88 9.59 -11.45 26.36
C ARG A 88 9.31 -12.61 25.42
N THR A 89 9.36 -12.41 24.11
CA THR A 89 9.24 -13.48 23.12
C THR A 89 10.44 -14.42 23.18
N ALA A 90 10.26 -15.66 22.75
CA ALA A 90 11.36 -16.60 22.56
C ALA A 90 12.33 -16.12 21.48
N PHE A 91 11.83 -15.48 20.41
CA PHE A 91 12.66 -14.90 19.35
C PHE A 91 13.59 -13.81 19.87
N GLY A 92 13.09 -12.92 20.75
CA GLY A 92 13.89 -11.87 21.38
C GLY A 92 15.16 -12.40 22.07
N SER A 93 15.15 -13.65 22.58
CA SER A 93 16.35 -14.28 23.17
C SER A 93 17.46 -14.64 22.18
N PHE A 94 17.13 -14.72 20.89
CA PHE A 94 18.07 -14.90 19.78
C PHE A 94 18.54 -13.58 19.18
N THR A 95 18.16 -12.44 19.76
CA THR A 95 18.55 -11.12 19.28
C THR A 95 19.36 -10.37 20.33
N ALA A 96 20.23 -9.46 19.89
CA ALA A 96 20.90 -8.49 20.73
C ALA A 96 20.62 -7.07 20.20
N ARG A 97 20.29 -6.15 21.10
CA ARG A 97 20.09 -4.73 20.74
C ARG A 97 21.44 -4.10 20.38
N THR A 98 21.52 -3.46 19.22
CA THR A 98 22.72 -2.75 18.76
C THR A 98 22.57 -1.24 18.83
N ASN A 99 21.39 -0.72 18.49
CA ASN A 99 21.09 0.70 18.52
C ASN A 99 19.58 0.94 18.71
N SER A 100 19.20 2.15 19.08
CA SER A 100 17.80 2.57 19.11
C SER A 100 17.68 4.08 18.89
N PHE A 101 16.55 4.53 18.36
CA PHE A 101 16.24 5.96 18.30
C PHE A 101 14.79 6.23 18.73
N VAL A 102 14.61 7.07 19.75
CA VAL A 102 13.30 7.46 20.31
C VAL A 102 12.97 8.89 19.92
N SER A 103 11.83 9.08 19.25
CA SER A 103 11.47 10.38 18.68
C SER A 103 9.95 10.56 18.55
N VAL A 104 9.50 11.70 18.04
CA VAL A 104 8.09 12.00 17.78
C VAL A 104 7.94 12.67 16.42
N THR A 105 6.96 12.29 15.60
CA THR A 105 6.71 12.96 14.32
C THR A 105 6.38 14.44 14.55
N GLU A 106 6.90 15.31 13.69
CA GLU A 106 6.82 16.76 13.88
C GLU A 106 6.38 17.46 12.59
N ILE A 107 5.42 18.37 12.73
CA ILE A 107 5.19 19.43 11.74
C ILE A 107 6.00 20.65 12.15
N GLY A 108 6.96 21.05 11.32
CA GLY A 108 7.77 22.24 11.57
C GLY A 108 7.13 23.52 11.02
N GLY A 109 7.15 24.60 11.82
CA GLY A 109 6.60 25.91 11.45
C GLY A 109 7.33 26.66 10.32
N TYR A 110 8.40 26.11 9.74
CA TYR A 110 9.09 26.75 8.61
C TYR A 110 8.35 26.61 7.29
N THR A 111 7.81 25.42 7.01
CA THR A 111 7.20 25.08 5.71
C THR A 111 5.70 25.37 5.67
N SER A 112 5.08 25.59 6.83
CA SER A 112 3.63 25.80 6.94
C SER A 112 3.29 26.85 8.01
N PRO A 113 3.84 28.08 7.93
CA PRO A 113 3.60 29.11 8.94
C PRO A 113 2.11 29.47 9.07
N GLU A 114 1.38 29.48 7.94
CA GLU A 114 -0.06 29.77 7.87
C GLU A 114 -0.90 28.80 8.73
N TYR A 115 -0.48 27.54 8.82
CA TYR A 115 -1.12 26.53 9.67
C TYR A 115 -1.04 26.87 11.16
N PHE A 116 0.08 27.45 11.61
CA PHE A 116 0.27 27.84 13.01
C PHE A 116 -0.35 29.19 13.34
N GLU A 117 -0.64 30.02 12.33
CA GLU A 117 -1.36 31.29 12.50
C GLU A 117 -2.87 31.07 12.61
N ASP A 118 -3.46 30.29 11.68
CA ASP A 118 -4.88 29.92 11.71
C ASP A 118 -5.12 28.53 11.06
N PRO A 119 -5.16 27.45 11.87
CA PRO A 119 -5.40 26.09 11.38
C PRO A 119 -6.77 25.90 10.70
N GLU A 120 -7.76 26.75 10.98
CA GLU A 120 -9.11 26.64 10.41
C GLU A 120 -9.19 27.26 9.01
N GLU A 121 -8.37 28.27 8.73
CA GLU A 121 -8.32 28.96 7.43
C GLU A 121 -7.45 28.28 6.38
N VAL A 122 -6.53 27.39 6.76
CA VAL A 122 -5.77 26.59 5.77
C VAL A 122 -6.69 25.69 4.96
N ASP A 123 -6.34 25.50 3.68
CA ASP A 123 -7.12 24.66 2.78
C ASP A 123 -7.13 23.18 3.23
N ALA A 124 -8.18 22.46 2.82
CA ALA A 124 -8.39 21.08 3.26
C ALA A 124 -7.28 20.12 2.77
N GLY A 125 -6.65 20.40 1.63
CA GLY A 125 -5.54 19.62 1.09
C GLY A 125 -4.27 19.78 1.93
N LEU A 126 -3.88 21.02 2.25
CA LEU A 126 -2.76 21.28 3.16
C LEU A 126 -3.00 20.64 4.53
N ARG A 127 -4.21 20.76 5.10
CA ARG A 127 -4.54 20.11 6.37
C ARG A 127 -4.38 18.59 6.31
N ARG A 128 -4.84 17.96 5.23
CA ARG A 128 -4.67 16.50 5.03
C ARG A 128 -3.20 16.12 4.94
N TYR A 129 -2.40 16.86 4.16
CA TYR A 129 -0.95 16.66 4.04
C TYR A 129 -0.23 16.78 5.39
N LEU A 130 -0.64 17.73 6.24
CA LEU A 130 -0.09 17.91 7.57
C LEU A 130 -0.47 16.75 8.51
N GLU A 131 -1.71 16.27 8.46
CA GLU A 131 -2.12 15.09 9.23
C GLU A 131 -1.37 13.82 8.82
N THR A 132 -1.06 13.61 7.53
CA THR A 132 -0.22 12.48 7.12
C THR A 132 1.23 12.58 7.61
N LYS A 133 1.72 13.79 7.94
CA LYS A 133 3.02 13.95 8.60
C LYS A 133 2.98 13.62 10.09
N LYS A 134 1.87 13.91 10.77
CA LYS A 134 1.66 13.54 12.18
C LYS A 134 1.47 12.04 12.35
N ARG A 135 0.70 11.43 11.45
CA ARG A 135 0.32 10.01 11.49
C ARG A 135 0.69 9.37 10.15
N PRO A 136 2.00 9.20 9.89
CA PRO A 136 2.45 8.66 8.63
C PRO A 136 2.18 7.16 8.57
N SER A 137 1.86 6.69 7.38
CA SER A 137 1.96 5.28 7.05
C SER A 137 3.36 4.91 6.59
N ILE A 138 3.77 3.69 6.94
CA ILE A 138 5.01 3.06 6.55
C ILE A 138 4.72 2.32 5.24
N PRO A 139 5.40 2.68 4.12
CA PRO A 139 5.20 2.00 2.84
C PRO A 139 5.44 0.50 2.94
N GLU A 140 4.58 -0.33 2.33
CA GLU A 140 4.59 -1.79 2.43
C GLU A 140 5.75 -2.45 1.68
N ASP A 141 6.25 -1.77 0.65
CA ASP A 141 7.34 -2.25 -0.18
C ASP A 141 8.52 -1.28 -0.26
N GLY A 142 9.69 -1.85 -0.55
CA GLY A 142 10.88 -1.12 -0.92
C GLY A 142 11.95 -1.03 0.17
N TYR A 143 12.84 -0.07 -0.03
CA TYR A 143 14.02 0.16 0.78
C TYR A 143 13.77 1.26 1.80
N VAL A 144 14.40 1.10 2.96
CA VAL A 144 14.44 2.11 4.01
C VAL A 144 15.86 2.64 4.18
N THR A 145 15.99 3.94 4.45
CA THR A 145 17.19 4.53 5.03
C THR A 145 16.82 5.34 6.24
N PHE A 146 17.41 5.02 7.37
CA PHE A 146 17.31 5.80 8.61
C PHE A 146 18.65 6.45 8.94
N TYR A 147 18.61 7.71 9.36
CA TYR A 147 19.76 8.37 9.97
C TYR A 147 19.31 9.46 10.96
N PRO A 148 19.96 9.57 12.13
CA PRO A 148 19.75 10.70 13.01
C PRO A 148 20.62 11.89 12.57
N MET A 149 20.14 13.11 12.83
CA MET A 149 20.86 14.33 12.50
C MET A 149 20.62 15.46 13.50
N ALA A 150 21.49 16.45 13.47
CA ALA A 150 21.40 17.69 14.22
C ALA A 150 21.78 18.89 13.35
N LYS A 151 21.44 20.09 13.84
CA LYS A 151 21.89 21.34 13.26
C LYS A 151 23.08 21.88 14.07
N ARG A 152 24.17 22.17 13.38
CA ARG A 152 25.45 22.63 13.93
C ARG A 152 25.30 23.88 14.80
N ARG A 153 26.11 23.93 15.87
CA ARG A 153 26.20 25.04 16.83
C ARG A 153 27.61 25.61 16.97
N ASP A 154 28.39 25.55 15.90
CA ASP A 154 29.77 26.05 15.88
C ASP A 154 29.81 27.58 15.82
N PRO A 155 30.88 28.23 16.32
CA PRO A 155 30.96 29.70 16.36
C PRO A 155 30.81 30.42 15.02
N GLU A 156 31.12 29.76 13.90
CA GLU A 156 30.96 30.31 12.55
C GLU A 156 29.59 29.98 11.94
N TYR A 157 29.05 28.79 12.25
CA TYR A 157 27.78 28.30 11.74
C TYR A 157 26.96 27.73 12.89
N ASN A 158 26.19 28.60 13.54
CA ASN A 158 25.29 28.25 14.63
C ASN A 158 23.83 28.44 14.21
N TRP A 159 23.18 27.34 13.84
CA TRP A 159 21.79 27.34 13.35
C TRP A 159 20.82 28.00 14.33
N PHE A 160 21.04 27.84 15.63
CA PHE A 160 20.11 28.34 16.66
C PHE A 160 20.32 29.83 16.97
N GLU A 161 21.41 30.44 16.50
CA GLU A 161 21.64 31.88 16.55
C GLU A 161 21.30 32.57 15.22
N THR A 162 21.17 31.82 14.12
CA THR A 162 20.74 32.32 12.81
C THR A 162 19.33 32.92 12.88
N PRO A 163 19.08 34.11 12.28
CA PRO A 163 17.75 34.73 12.23
C PRO A 163 16.68 33.84 11.59
N MET A 164 15.44 33.96 12.06
CA MET A 164 14.31 33.15 11.57
C MET A 164 14.09 33.25 10.05
N GLU A 165 14.19 34.46 9.49
CA GLU A 165 14.03 34.72 8.06
C GLU A 165 15.08 33.97 7.22
N GLU A 166 16.35 34.02 7.64
CA GLU A 166 17.44 33.29 6.97
C GLU A 166 17.26 31.77 7.08
N ARG A 167 16.81 31.27 8.24
CA ARG A 167 16.48 29.84 8.39
C ARG A 167 15.32 29.42 7.51
N ALA A 168 14.28 30.24 7.40
CA ALA A 168 13.14 29.96 6.55
C ALA A 168 13.52 29.94 5.07
N GLU A 169 14.36 30.88 4.60
CA GLU A 169 14.87 30.88 3.22
C GLU A 169 15.66 29.60 2.91
N MET A 170 16.59 29.21 3.79
CA MET A 170 17.36 27.97 3.62
C MET A 170 16.49 26.71 3.68
N MET A 171 15.47 26.67 4.54
CA MET A 171 14.53 25.54 4.60
C MET A 171 13.58 25.50 3.41
N ALA A 172 13.24 26.64 2.82
CA ALA A 172 12.45 26.70 1.59
C ALA A 172 13.25 26.11 0.42
N GLU A 173 14.51 26.50 0.25
CA GLU A 173 15.42 25.90 -0.75
C GLU A 173 15.51 24.38 -0.58
N HIS A 174 15.76 23.92 0.64
CA HIS A 174 15.83 22.49 0.95
C HIS A 174 14.52 21.75 0.66
N GLY A 175 13.37 22.39 0.95
CA GLY A 175 12.04 21.88 0.62
C GLY A 175 11.80 21.76 -0.88
N GLU A 176 12.29 22.69 -1.70
CA GLU A 176 12.21 22.59 -3.17
C GLU A 176 13.03 21.41 -3.71
N THR A 177 14.25 21.18 -3.17
CA THR A 177 15.03 19.98 -3.49
C THR A 177 14.28 18.71 -3.09
N GLY A 178 13.59 18.69 -1.94
CA GLY A 178 12.77 17.53 -1.55
C GLY A 178 11.56 17.28 -2.45
N LYS A 179 10.90 18.34 -2.93
CA LYS A 179 9.74 18.23 -3.83
C LYS A 179 10.08 17.60 -5.18
N SER A 180 11.32 17.71 -5.66
CA SER A 180 11.72 17.06 -6.93
C SER A 180 11.75 15.53 -6.83
N TYR A 181 11.75 14.96 -5.61
CA TYR A 181 11.68 13.53 -5.33
C TYR A 181 10.28 13.04 -4.94
N ALA A 182 9.25 13.89 -5.06
CA ALA A 182 7.87 13.51 -4.79
C ALA A 182 7.44 12.34 -5.70
N GLY A 183 6.78 11.33 -5.11
CA GLY A 183 6.41 10.10 -5.81
C GLY A 183 7.53 9.07 -5.92
N THR A 184 8.79 9.42 -5.63
CA THR A 184 9.92 8.48 -5.63
C THR A 184 10.44 8.20 -4.22
N VAL A 185 10.51 9.23 -3.37
CA VAL A 185 10.98 9.11 -1.98
C VAL A 185 9.91 9.62 -1.03
N THR A 186 9.49 8.76 -0.10
CA THR A 186 8.64 9.12 1.02
C THR A 186 9.49 9.40 2.24
N GLN A 187 9.29 10.56 2.87
CA GLN A 187 10.04 10.98 4.06
C GLN A 187 9.15 11.07 5.29
N VAL A 188 9.62 10.45 6.38
CA VAL A 188 9.15 10.65 7.75
C VAL A 188 10.26 11.32 8.55
N VAL A 189 9.99 12.52 9.07
CA VAL A 189 10.91 13.25 9.97
C VAL A 189 10.33 13.23 11.37
N THR A 190 11.16 12.88 12.34
CA THR A 190 10.81 12.87 13.75
C THR A 190 11.78 13.74 14.53
N SER A 191 11.26 14.42 15.54
CA SER A 191 11.98 15.27 16.48
C SER A 191 12.36 14.48 17.72
N ALA A 192 13.56 14.68 18.22
CA ALA A 192 14.12 13.95 19.35
C ALA A 192 14.73 14.87 20.42
N PHE A 193 14.45 16.17 20.37
CA PHE A 193 14.91 17.12 21.39
C PHE A 193 14.50 16.69 22.80
N GLY A 194 15.48 16.29 23.60
CA GLY A 194 15.26 15.82 24.98
C GLY A 194 14.71 14.40 25.08
N LEU A 195 14.58 13.68 23.97
CA LEU A 195 14.17 12.28 23.88
C LEU A 195 15.35 11.35 23.54
N ASP A 196 16.27 11.80 22.69
CA ASP A 196 17.44 11.04 22.25
C ASP A 196 18.71 11.93 22.11
N ASP A 197 19.81 11.33 21.67
CA ASP A 197 21.14 11.97 21.55
C ASP A 197 21.23 12.97 20.39
N TRP A 198 20.37 12.83 19.38
CA TRP A 198 20.31 13.72 18.21
C TRP A 198 19.01 14.52 18.20
N GLU A 199 18.96 15.56 17.35
CA GLU A 199 17.84 16.50 17.32
C GLU A 199 16.68 15.99 16.48
N TRP A 200 16.96 15.28 15.38
CA TRP A 200 15.97 14.66 14.51
C TRP A 200 16.36 13.25 14.07
N GLY A 201 15.36 12.41 13.82
CA GLY A 201 15.47 11.17 13.06
C GLY A 201 14.87 11.35 11.67
N VAL A 202 15.59 10.93 10.63
CA VAL A 202 15.09 10.98 9.25
C VAL A 202 14.97 9.57 8.73
N THR A 203 13.75 9.18 8.36
CA THR A 203 13.45 7.91 7.71
C THR A 203 12.98 8.17 6.30
N LEU A 204 13.65 7.57 5.33
CA LEU A 204 13.35 7.66 3.90
C LEU A 204 12.96 6.29 3.38
N PHE A 205 11.90 6.25 2.58
CA PHE A 205 11.42 5.05 1.90
C PHE A 205 11.42 5.27 0.39
N ALA A 206 11.82 4.25 -0.37
CA ALA A 206 11.77 4.27 -1.84
C ALA A 206 11.79 2.85 -2.40
N THR A 207 11.17 2.63 -3.54
CA THR A 207 11.25 1.34 -4.27
C THR A 207 12.64 1.12 -4.88
N ASP A 208 13.38 2.19 -5.18
CA ASP A 208 14.77 2.16 -5.64
C ASP A 208 15.73 2.72 -4.58
N ALA A 209 16.66 1.88 -4.12
CA ALA A 209 17.70 2.29 -3.16
C ALA A 209 18.62 3.40 -3.70
N VAL A 210 18.77 3.52 -5.03
CA VAL A 210 19.55 4.61 -5.64
C VAL A 210 18.88 5.96 -5.40
N ALA A 211 17.55 6.02 -5.39
CA ALA A 211 16.82 7.26 -5.08
C ALA A 211 17.12 7.75 -3.65
N LEU A 212 17.25 6.84 -2.68
CA LEU A 212 17.64 7.18 -1.29
C LEU A 212 19.04 7.81 -1.24
N LYS A 213 19.99 7.27 -2.03
CA LYS A 213 21.33 7.84 -2.16
C LYS A 213 21.29 9.21 -2.84
N ASP A 214 20.51 9.35 -3.91
CA ASP A 214 20.47 10.55 -4.74
C ASP A 214 19.89 11.74 -3.99
N ILE A 215 18.75 11.58 -3.30
CA ILE A 215 18.14 12.66 -2.51
C ILE A 215 19.08 13.16 -1.41
N VAL A 216 19.70 12.26 -0.63
CA VAL A 216 20.63 12.64 0.44
C VAL A 216 21.86 13.33 -0.14
N TYR A 217 22.37 12.84 -1.27
CA TYR A 217 23.55 13.42 -1.92
C TYR A 217 23.27 14.82 -2.48
N GLU A 218 22.15 15.01 -3.17
CA GLU A 218 21.76 16.29 -3.74
C GLU A 218 21.50 17.33 -2.64
N MET A 219 20.74 16.94 -1.61
CA MET A 219 20.47 17.80 -0.46
C MET A 219 21.72 18.22 0.33
N ARG A 220 22.87 17.54 0.15
CA ARG A 220 24.15 18.01 0.75
C ARG A 220 24.61 19.34 0.18
N PHE A 221 24.13 19.73 -1.00
CA PHE A 221 24.51 20.97 -1.66
C PHE A 221 23.58 22.14 -1.30
N ASP A 222 22.41 21.87 -0.70
CA ASP A 222 21.56 22.92 -0.13
C ASP A 222 22.29 23.61 1.02
N GLU A 223 22.15 24.94 1.12
CA GLU A 223 22.86 25.72 2.13
C GLU A 223 22.55 25.27 3.56
N ALA A 224 21.28 24.93 3.82
CA ALA A 224 20.77 24.42 5.09
C ALA A 224 21.53 23.18 5.58
N THR A 225 22.00 22.35 4.65
CA THR A 225 22.68 21.09 4.93
C THR A 225 24.19 21.25 4.87
N ALA A 226 24.71 21.94 3.86
CA ALA A 226 26.14 22.14 3.67
C ALA A 226 26.79 22.88 4.86
N LYS A 227 26.11 23.89 5.39
CA LYS A 227 26.62 24.70 6.51
C LYS A 227 26.27 24.11 7.87
N TYR A 228 25.07 23.53 8.02
CA TYR A 228 24.53 23.20 9.35
C TYR A 228 24.25 21.73 9.58
N GLY A 229 24.24 20.86 8.57
CA GLY A 229 23.91 19.46 8.77
C GLY A 229 25.01 18.67 9.50
N GLU A 230 24.66 18.07 10.63
CA GLU A 230 25.46 17.08 11.35
C GLU A 230 24.71 15.75 11.35
N PHE A 231 25.39 14.65 11.02
CA PHE A 231 24.73 13.38 10.73
C PHE A 231 25.37 12.25 11.53
N GLY A 232 24.55 11.36 12.06
CA GLY A 232 24.96 10.11 12.67
C GLY A 232 25.20 9.00 11.65
N SER A 233 25.10 7.74 12.11
CA SER A 233 25.16 6.57 11.24
C SER A 233 23.94 6.48 10.32
N PHE A 234 24.15 5.90 9.14
CA PHE A 234 23.09 5.60 8.18
C PHE A 234 22.84 4.10 8.19
N PHE A 235 21.58 3.72 8.42
CA PHE A 235 21.12 2.34 8.38
C PHE A 235 20.26 2.16 7.14
N VAL A 236 20.65 1.25 6.26
CA VAL A 236 19.92 0.96 5.02
C VAL A 236 19.38 -0.47 5.07
N GLY A 237 18.15 -0.64 4.62
CA GLY A 237 17.43 -1.89 4.77
C GLY A 237 16.36 -2.07 3.71
N ARG A 238 15.67 -3.20 3.78
CA ARG A 238 14.53 -3.53 2.93
C ARG A 238 13.37 -4.01 3.79
N ARG A 239 12.17 -3.52 3.54
CA ARG A 239 10.96 -4.04 4.19
C ARG A 239 10.71 -5.46 3.68
N PHE A 240 10.17 -6.30 4.56
CA PHE A 240 9.61 -7.59 4.18
C PHE A 240 8.37 -7.86 5.05
N PRO A 241 7.39 -8.62 4.56
CA PRO A 241 6.24 -9.04 5.36
C PRO A 241 6.65 -9.79 6.62
N VAL A 242 5.91 -9.61 7.70
CA VAL A 242 6.22 -10.26 8.99
C VAL A 242 6.17 -11.79 8.88
N ASP A 243 5.30 -12.31 8.02
CA ASP A 243 5.17 -13.74 7.76
C ASP A 243 6.40 -14.36 7.08
N ASP A 244 7.21 -13.55 6.37
CA ASP A 244 8.44 -13.99 5.71
C ASP A 244 9.68 -13.96 6.63
N LEU A 245 9.49 -13.78 7.93
CA LEU A 245 10.60 -13.80 8.89
C LEU A 245 11.30 -15.15 8.95
N ASP A 246 10.60 -16.25 8.70
CA ASP A 246 11.19 -17.58 8.63
C ASP A 246 12.15 -17.71 7.44
N ALA A 247 11.74 -17.22 6.25
CA ALA A 247 12.56 -17.14 5.05
C ALA A 247 13.82 -16.30 5.29
N PHE A 248 13.68 -15.12 5.92
CA PHE A 248 14.83 -14.31 6.33
C PHE A 248 15.80 -15.10 7.21
N MET A 249 15.29 -15.79 8.24
CA MET A 249 16.10 -16.55 9.18
C MET A 249 16.70 -17.83 8.58
N ALA A 250 16.16 -18.30 7.46
CA ALA A 250 16.71 -19.37 6.63
C ALA A 250 17.76 -18.88 5.61
N ALA A 251 17.97 -17.56 5.52
CA ALA A 251 18.76 -16.89 4.50
C ALA A 251 18.24 -17.15 3.07
N GLU A 252 16.92 -17.29 2.96
CA GLU A 252 16.19 -17.35 1.70
C GLU A 252 15.85 -15.95 1.22
N THR A 253 15.40 -15.84 -0.03
CA THR A 253 14.90 -14.57 -0.55
C THR A 253 13.63 -14.22 0.22
N VAL A 254 13.63 -13.07 0.88
CA VAL A 254 12.39 -12.48 1.38
C VAL A 254 11.69 -11.77 0.22
N PRO A 255 10.38 -11.98 0.02
CA PRO A 255 9.59 -11.30 -1.00
C PRO A 255 9.76 -9.79 -0.95
N VAL A 256 9.60 -9.17 -2.13
CA VAL A 256 9.86 -7.75 -2.34
C VAL A 256 8.82 -7.20 -3.26
N GLY A 257 7.61 -7.01 -2.73
CA GLY A 257 6.47 -7.01 -3.61
C GLY A 257 6.48 -8.23 -4.54
N ALA A 258 5.58 -8.24 -5.51
CA ALA A 258 5.19 -9.45 -6.23
C ALA A 258 6.20 -10.02 -7.27
N ASP A 259 7.39 -9.43 -7.46
CA ASP A 259 8.22 -9.69 -8.65
C ASP A 259 9.47 -10.60 -8.47
N GLU A 260 9.84 -11.01 -7.25
CA GLU A 260 11.06 -11.82 -7.02
C GLU A 260 10.80 -13.26 -6.49
N ALA A 261 9.64 -13.84 -6.78
CA ALA A 261 9.31 -15.23 -6.44
C ALA A 261 9.13 -16.13 -7.67
N ASP A 262 10.13 -16.25 -8.54
CA ASP A 262 10.21 -17.39 -9.47
C ASP A 262 11.64 -17.60 -10.01
N GLU A 263 12.48 -18.37 -9.29
CA GLU A 263 13.55 -19.21 -9.89
C GLU A 263 14.12 -20.17 -8.82
N THR A 264 13.38 -21.21 -8.40
CA THR A 264 14.00 -22.50 -8.01
C THR A 264 13.01 -23.67 -8.12
N ASP A 265 13.11 -24.43 -9.22
CA ASP A 265 12.62 -25.82 -9.33
C ASP A 265 13.44 -26.76 -8.42
N ASP A 266 12.79 -27.55 -7.55
CA ASP A 266 12.59 -29.01 -7.71
C ASP A 266 12.26 -29.77 -6.39
N GLU A 267 11.21 -30.59 -6.50
CA GLU A 267 10.85 -31.82 -5.75
C GLU A 267 10.39 -31.78 -4.25
N ALA A 268 9.06 -31.89 -4.08
CA ALA A 268 8.37 -32.32 -2.86
C ALA A 268 8.64 -33.79 -2.46
N PRO A 269 8.22 -34.22 -1.23
CA PRO A 269 6.97 -34.99 -1.20
C PRO A 269 6.03 -34.73 0.00
N ALA A 270 4.77 -34.43 -0.36
CA ALA A 270 3.45 -34.83 0.18
C ALA A 270 3.23 -35.41 1.61
N VAL A 271 2.34 -34.71 2.35
CA VAL A 271 1.09 -35.15 3.06
C VAL A 271 1.12 -35.52 4.57
N SER A 272 0.41 -34.73 5.42
CA SER A 272 -0.91 -35.09 6.04
C SER A 272 -1.46 -34.11 7.13
N GLY A 273 -2.56 -33.41 6.82
CA GLY A 273 -3.88 -33.36 7.51
C GLY A 273 -4.14 -32.86 8.96
N HIS A 274 -4.65 -31.60 9.07
CA HIS A 274 -5.86 -31.07 9.81
C HIS A 274 -5.97 -31.11 11.37
N PRO A 275 -6.85 -30.31 12.05
CA PRO A 275 -7.61 -29.08 11.69
C PRO A 275 -7.78 -27.96 12.79
N GLY A 276 -8.14 -26.72 12.37
CA GLY A 276 -9.01 -25.75 13.09
C GLY A 276 -8.32 -24.53 13.76
N GLY A 277 -8.78 -23.27 13.63
CA GLY A 277 -9.95 -22.73 12.92
C GLY A 277 -9.99 -21.19 12.82
N ALA A 278 -10.66 -20.76 11.75
CA ALA A 278 -11.10 -19.45 11.23
C ALA A 278 -11.06 -18.16 12.07
N HIS A 279 -10.48 -17.10 11.48
CA HIS A 279 -11.15 -15.84 11.14
C HIS A 279 -10.52 -15.20 9.87
N ASP A 280 -11.29 -15.26 8.78
CA ASP A 280 -11.35 -14.52 7.50
C ASP A 280 -10.15 -13.69 6.96
N ASN A 281 -9.23 -14.35 6.23
CA ASN A 281 -8.23 -13.78 5.30
C ASN A 281 -8.53 -14.23 3.84
N GLY A 282 -9.80 -14.25 3.44
CA GLY A 282 -10.27 -14.99 2.26
C GLY A 282 -9.87 -14.46 0.88
N ASP A 283 -9.14 -13.35 0.75
CA ASP A 283 -8.76 -12.76 -0.55
C ASP A 283 -7.45 -13.33 -1.08
N ASP A 284 -6.42 -13.48 -0.25
CA ASP A 284 -5.07 -13.80 -0.72
C ASP A 284 -4.82 -15.30 -0.88
N ASP A 285 -5.26 -16.13 0.07
CA ASP A 285 -5.23 -17.60 -0.02
C ASP A 285 -5.98 -18.11 -1.29
N LEU A 286 -6.99 -17.36 -1.74
CA LEU A 286 -7.84 -17.70 -2.87
C LEU A 286 -7.20 -17.33 -4.22
N ARG A 287 -6.44 -16.23 -4.27
CA ARG A 287 -5.73 -15.77 -5.48
C ARG A 287 -4.66 -16.76 -5.89
N GLU A 288 -3.91 -17.29 -4.91
CA GLU A 288 -2.92 -18.33 -5.11
C GLU A 288 -3.55 -19.63 -5.64
N GLU A 289 -4.67 -20.08 -5.06
CA GLU A 289 -5.30 -21.35 -5.43
C GLU A 289 -5.99 -21.34 -6.82
N LEU A 290 -6.49 -20.17 -7.25
CA LEU A 290 -7.07 -19.99 -8.60
C LEU A 290 -5.98 -19.83 -9.67
N ALA A 291 -4.87 -19.17 -9.35
CA ALA A 291 -3.69 -19.09 -10.21
C ALA A 291 -3.10 -20.48 -10.53
N ASP A 292 -3.08 -21.38 -9.54
CA ASP A 292 -2.65 -22.78 -9.68
C ASP A 292 -3.51 -23.60 -10.67
N ARG A 293 -4.74 -23.15 -10.96
CA ARG A 293 -5.67 -23.83 -11.87
C ARG A 293 -5.79 -23.19 -13.24
N ASP A 294 -4.92 -22.21 -13.56
CA ASP A 294 -4.96 -21.44 -14.82
C ASP A 294 -6.31 -20.71 -15.02
N ILE A 295 -7.05 -20.53 -13.91
CA ILE A 295 -8.30 -19.79 -13.80
C ILE A 295 -7.92 -18.44 -13.20
N TYR A 296 -7.79 -17.45 -14.06
CA TYR A 296 -7.35 -16.14 -13.63
C TYR A 296 -8.42 -15.52 -12.74
N ALA A 297 -8.07 -15.23 -11.48
CA ALA A 297 -8.89 -14.50 -10.54
C ALA A 297 -8.11 -13.26 -10.11
N GLY A 298 -7.97 -12.33 -11.05
CA GLY A 298 -7.69 -10.93 -10.74
C GLY A 298 -6.40 -10.62 -9.98
N SER A 299 -5.26 -10.68 -10.67
CA SER A 299 -4.22 -9.67 -10.51
C SER A 299 -3.76 -9.29 -11.91
N PRO A 300 -4.12 -8.10 -12.43
CA PRO A 300 -3.58 -7.61 -13.71
C PRO A 300 -2.07 -7.72 -13.62
N ARG A 301 -1.48 -8.72 -14.26
CA ARG A 301 -0.04 -8.87 -14.30
C ARG A 301 0.48 -7.74 -15.19
N GLY A 302 1.03 -6.73 -14.54
CA GLY A 302 1.59 -5.51 -15.12
C GLY A 302 0.67 -4.31 -14.88
N GLU A 303 0.98 -3.55 -13.82
CA GLU A 303 0.28 -2.36 -13.28
C GLU A 303 -0.68 -2.71 -12.12
N ASP A 304 -0.34 -2.28 -10.90
CA ASP A 304 -1.18 -2.32 -9.69
C ASP A 304 -2.42 -1.45 -9.88
N VAL A 305 -3.40 -1.90 -10.67
CA VAL A 305 -4.55 -1.06 -11.03
C VAL A 305 -5.79 -1.32 -10.18
N TYR A 306 -6.31 -0.24 -9.59
CA TYR A 306 -7.52 -0.14 -8.79
C TYR A 306 -8.67 0.36 -9.65
N ALA A 307 -9.75 -0.44 -9.74
CA ALA A 307 -10.92 -0.11 -10.55
C ALA A 307 -12.13 0.24 -9.66
N LEU A 308 -12.75 1.38 -9.96
CA LEU A 308 -14.00 1.82 -9.37
C LEU A 308 -15.11 1.70 -10.40
N ALA A 309 -16.23 1.06 -10.03
CA ALA A 309 -17.43 0.99 -10.86
C ALA A 309 -18.61 1.64 -10.13
N LEU A 310 -19.21 2.66 -10.78
CA LEU A 310 -20.39 3.35 -10.28
C LEU A 310 -21.53 3.20 -11.28
N TYR A 311 -22.72 2.85 -10.79
CA TYR A 311 -23.91 2.65 -11.62
C TYR A 311 -24.77 3.90 -11.66
N SER A 312 -25.33 4.21 -12.82
CA SER A 312 -26.16 5.39 -13.04
C SER A 312 -27.42 5.11 -13.86
N ASP A 313 -28.51 5.75 -13.44
CA ASP A 313 -29.80 5.84 -14.16
C ASP A 313 -29.84 6.97 -15.19
N ALA A 314 -28.79 7.79 -15.27
CA ALA A 314 -28.74 8.84 -16.26
C ALA A 314 -28.59 8.28 -17.68
N ASP A 315 -29.07 9.04 -18.65
CA ASP A 315 -28.92 8.71 -20.06
C ASP A 315 -27.41 8.57 -20.41
N PRO A 316 -26.98 7.48 -21.07
CA PRO A 316 -25.57 7.23 -21.36
C PRO A 316 -24.87 8.32 -22.18
N GLU A 317 -25.60 9.06 -23.03
CA GLU A 317 -25.03 10.19 -23.79
C GLU A 317 -24.74 11.38 -22.87
N THR A 318 -25.58 11.59 -21.87
CA THR A 318 -25.37 12.60 -20.82
C THR A 318 -24.20 12.23 -19.93
N LEU A 319 -24.12 10.96 -19.48
CA LEU A 319 -23.00 10.46 -18.69
C LEU A 319 -21.67 10.56 -19.44
N SER A 320 -21.64 10.19 -20.72
CA SER A 320 -20.43 10.26 -21.54
C SER A 320 -19.88 11.69 -21.67
N GLN A 321 -20.74 12.70 -21.76
CA GLN A 321 -20.31 14.10 -21.82
C GLN A 321 -19.66 14.56 -20.52
N GLU A 322 -20.25 14.23 -19.37
CA GLU A 322 -19.72 14.57 -18.05
C GLU A 322 -18.43 13.79 -17.75
N VAL A 323 -18.40 12.48 -18.07
CA VAL A 323 -17.20 11.64 -17.93
C VAL A 323 -16.07 12.14 -18.82
N THR A 324 -16.35 12.60 -20.04
CA THR A 324 -15.31 13.18 -20.91
C THR A 324 -14.70 14.43 -20.28
N ALA A 325 -15.54 15.32 -19.72
CA ALA A 325 -15.07 16.53 -19.05
C ALA A 325 -14.28 16.21 -17.77
N LEU A 326 -14.71 15.21 -17.02
CA LEU A 326 -14.03 14.74 -15.81
C LEU A 326 -12.71 14.04 -16.14
N ARG A 327 -12.69 13.18 -17.15
CA ARG A 327 -11.51 12.44 -17.62
C ARG A 327 -10.39 13.38 -18.03
N SER A 328 -10.68 14.50 -18.69
CA SER A 328 -9.63 15.49 -19.02
C SER A 328 -8.91 16.05 -17.78
N ASN A 329 -9.55 16.05 -16.60
CA ASN A 329 -8.87 16.40 -15.35
C ASN A 329 -8.06 15.22 -14.80
N PHE A 330 -8.49 13.98 -15.04
CA PHE A 330 -7.81 12.77 -14.59
C PHE A 330 -6.58 12.43 -15.43
N GLU A 331 -6.59 12.74 -16.74
CA GLU A 331 -5.44 12.59 -17.65
C GLU A 331 -4.20 13.42 -17.25
N HIS A 332 -4.33 14.31 -16.25
CA HIS A 332 -3.20 15.05 -15.66
C HIS A 332 -2.48 14.28 -14.55
N TYR A 333 -3.00 13.13 -14.13
CA TYR A 333 -2.38 12.26 -13.13
C TYR A 333 -1.75 11.06 -13.83
N ASP A 334 -0.45 10.86 -13.64
CA ASP A 334 0.28 9.75 -14.26
C ASP A 334 -0.26 8.37 -13.81
N THR A 335 -0.92 8.31 -12.65
CA THR A 335 -1.57 7.11 -12.11
C THR A 335 -2.96 6.84 -12.69
N HIS A 336 -3.48 7.67 -13.59
CA HIS A 336 -4.78 7.44 -14.22
C HIS A 336 -4.62 6.55 -15.45
N VAL A 337 -5.27 5.39 -15.45
CA VAL A 337 -5.19 4.44 -16.56
C VAL A 337 -6.32 4.68 -17.56
N THR A 338 -7.57 4.68 -17.09
CA THR A 338 -8.72 4.99 -17.94
C THR A 338 -9.96 5.38 -17.13
N THR A 339 -10.87 6.13 -17.74
CA THR A 339 -12.25 6.27 -17.25
C THR A 339 -13.18 6.17 -18.46
N ALA A 340 -14.16 5.27 -18.41
CA ALA A 340 -15.05 4.99 -19.52
C ALA A 340 -16.49 4.72 -19.05
N VAL A 341 -17.42 4.92 -19.98
CA VAL A 341 -18.85 4.63 -19.79
C VAL A 341 -19.18 3.32 -20.49
N TYR A 342 -19.81 2.42 -19.76
CA TYR A 342 -20.27 1.12 -20.22
C TYR A 342 -21.79 1.08 -20.25
N GLU A 343 -22.34 0.53 -21.34
CA GLU A 343 -23.77 0.43 -21.57
C GLU A 343 -24.22 -1.04 -21.50
N PRO A 344 -25.28 -1.35 -20.73
CA PRO A 344 -25.81 -2.71 -20.68
C PRO A 344 -26.42 -3.09 -22.03
N ARG A 345 -26.26 -4.35 -22.42
CA ARG A 345 -26.91 -4.89 -23.64
C ARG A 345 -28.39 -5.19 -23.43
N SER A 346 -28.83 -5.35 -22.19
CA SER A 346 -30.19 -5.62 -21.73
C SER A 346 -30.70 -4.49 -20.83
N ASP A 347 -31.92 -4.64 -20.28
CA ASP A 347 -32.42 -3.71 -19.27
C ASP A 347 -31.45 -3.68 -18.08
N GLY A 348 -31.01 -2.49 -17.65
CA GLY A 348 -30.02 -2.33 -16.59
C GLY A 348 -29.51 -0.89 -16.48
N HIS A 349 -28.57 -0.66 -15.57
CA HIS A 349 -27.94 0.64 -15.35
C HIS A 349 -26.67 0.78 -16.21
N ALA A 350 -26.37 2.00 -16.67
CA ALA A 350 -25.07 2.29 -17.23
C ALA A 350 -24.02 2.32 -16.11
N ALA A 351 -22.79 1.93 -16.41
CA ALA A 351 -21.69 1.98 -15.45
C ALA A 351 -20.61 2.97 -15.90
N VAL A 352 -20.06 3.72 -14.96
CA VAL A 352 -18.82 4.47 -15.13
C VAL A 352 -17.73 3.71 -14.43
N VAL A 353 -16.74 3.25 -15.19
CA VAL A 353 -15.58 2.54 -14.64
C VAL A 353 -14.36 3.44 -14.76
N SER A 354 -13.63 3.59 -13.66
CA SER A 354 -12.36 4.29 -13.62
C SER A 354 -11.27 3.42 -13.05
N VAL A 355 -10.13 3.34 -13.74
CA VAL A 355 -8.99 2.47 -13.42
C VAL A 355 -7.77 3.33 -13.14
N TRP A 356 -7.04 3.00 -12.07
CA TRP A 356 -5.96 3.82 -11.50
C TRP A 356 -4.80 2.96 -11.03
N GLU A 357 -3.55 3.36 -11.20
CA GLU A 357 -2.36 2.62 -10.71
C GLU A 357 -2.19 2.62 -9.18
N THR A 358 -3.02 3.33 -8.41
CA THR A 358 -2.94 3.32 -6.94
C THR A 358 -4.31 3.46 -6.29
N GLU A 359 -4.50 2.85 -5.11
CA GLU A 359 -5.74 2.89 -4.34
C GLU A 359 -6.10 4.33 -3.96
N SER A 360 -5.10 5.08 -3.51
CA SER A 360 -5.28 6.46 -3.07
C SER A 360 -5.78 7.39 -4.19
N ALA A 361 -5.36 7.13 -5.44
CA ALA A 361 -5.82 7.87 -6.61
C ALA A 361 -7.25 7.46 -6.98
N ALA A 362 -7.56 6.15 -6.90
CA ALA A 362 -8.92 5.65 -7.04
C ALA A 362 -9.86 6.29 -6.00
N ASP A 363 -9.55 6.23 -4.71
CA ASP A 363 -10.35 6.81 -3.64
C ASP A 363 -10.61 8.31 -3.83
N THR A 364 -9.59 9.04 -4.26
CA THR A 364 -9.73 10.46 -4.58
C THR A 364 -10.69 10.67 -5.76
N ALA A 365 -10.57 9.87 -6.82
CA ALA A 365 -11.44 9.90 -7.97
C ALA A 365 -12.89 9.50 -7.66
N SER A 366 -13.08 8.56 -6.72
CA SER A 366 -14.38 8.07 -6.27
C SER A 366 -15.32 9.20 -5.84
N GLY A 367 -14.77 10.21 -5.14
CA GLY A 367 -15.50 11.40 -4.74
C GLY A 367 -16.07 12.17 -5.94
N PHE A 368 -15.25 12.41 -6.97
CA PHE A 368 -15.69 13.13 -8.17
C PHE A 368 -16.63 12.30 -9.05
N LEU A 369 -16.40 10.98 -9.13
CA LEU A 369 -17.26 10.06 -9.89
C LEU A 369 -18.66 9.97 -9.28
N SER A 370 -18.78 10.11 -7.96
CA SER A 370 -20.07 10.06 -7.25
C SER A 370 -20.94 11.30 -7.47
N ASP A 371 -20.34 12.42 -7.90
CA ASP A 371 -21.05 13.64 -8.26
C ASP A 371 -21.63 13.60 -9.68
N LEU A 372 -21.37 12.52 -10.45
CA LEU A 372 -21.92 12.36 -11.79
C LEU A 372 -23.45 12.26 -11.77
N PRO A 373 -24.14 12.66 -12.85
CA PRO A 373 -25.60 12.63 -12.91
C PRO A 373 -26.15 11.22 -12.69
N GLY A 374 -27.17 11.10 -11.83
CA GLY A 374 -27.99 9.91 -11.72
C GLY A 374 -27.29 8.69 -11.13
N ILE A 375 -26.15 8.84 -10.43
CA ILE A 375 -25.50 7.74 -9.73
C ILE A 375 -26.46 7.15 -8.70
N VAL A 376 -26.75 5.86 -8.82
CA VAL A 376 -27.72 5.11 -7.99
C VAL A 376 -27.07 4.14 -7.02
N GLY A 377 -25.78 3.87 -7.18
CA GLY A 377 -25.01 3.07 -6.25
C GLY A 377 -23.59 2.82 -6.72
N ARG A 378 -22.74 2.43 -5.79
CA ARG A 378 -21.44 1.81 -6.06
C ARG A 378 -21.60 0.30 -5.98
N ALA A 379 -20.81 -0.43 -6.76
CA ALA A 379 -20.65 -1.86 -6.51
C ALA A 379 -20.19 -2.05 -5.05
N GLY A 380 -20.86 -2.91 -4.27
CA GLY A 380 -20.60 -3.09 -2.83
C GLY A 380 -21.50 -2.31 -1.85
N GLU A 381 -22.25 -1.28 -2.27
CA GLU A 381 -23.03 -0.40 -1.37
C GLU A 381 -24.52 -0.77 -1.18
N THR A 382 -24.94 -2.01 -1.44
CA THR A 382 -26.36 -2.37 -1.31
C THR A 382 -26.74 -2.87 0.09
N GLU A 383 -27.79 -2.29 0.68
CA GLU A 383 -28.33 -2.61 2.02
C GLU A 383 -28.83 -4.07 2.17
N ASP A 384 -28.88 -4.84 1.09
CA ASP A 384 -29.41 -6.21 1.01
C ASP A 384 -28.33 -7.32 1.10
N GLY A 385 -27.05 -6.96 1.31
CA GLY A 385 -26.00 -7.91 1.72
C GLY A 385 -25.43 -8.82 0.64
N TRP A 386 -25.53 -8.45 -0.64
CA TRP A 386 -25.01 -9.22 -1.78
C TRP A 386 -23.69 -8.62 -2.31
N ALA A 387 -22.84 -9.46 -2.90
CA ALA A 387 -21.53 -9.05 -3.43
C ALA A 387 -21.59 -8.86 -4.95
N THR A 388 -20.98 -7.78 -5.43
CA THR A 388 -20.88 -7.43 -6.86
C THR A 388 -19.46 -7.73 -7.34
N LEU A 389 -19.33 -8.49 -8.42
CA LEU A 389 -18.04 -8.80 -9.02
C LEU A 389 -17.95 -8.27 -10.45
N GLY A 390 -16.86 -7.54 -10.71
CA GLY A 390 -16.52 -7.01 -12.02
C GLY A 390 -15.56 -7.90 -12.79
N MET A 391 -15.89 -8.26 -14.03
CA MET A 391 -15.00 -9.03 -14.91
C MET A 391 -14.81 -8.29 -16.24
N PHE A 392 -13.61 -7.81 -16.51
CA PHE A 392 -13.25 -7.03 -17.69
C PHE A 392 -12.61 -7.89 -18.78
N TYR A 393 -13.00 -7.66 -20.03
CA TYR A 393 -12.56 -8.42 -21.20
C TYR A 393 -12.23 -7.48 -22.35
N THR A 394 -11.05 -7.69 -22.96
CA THR A 394 -10.70 -7.09 -24.25
C THR A 394 -10.73 -8.18 -25.32
N VAL A 395 -11.75 -8.13 -26.18
CA VAL A 395 -12.08 -9.18 -27.15
C VAL A 395 -11.43 -8.89 -28.50
N ASP A 396 -10.93 -9.91 -29.19
CA ASP A 396 -10.44 -9.72 -30.57
C ASP A 396 -11.58 -9.23 -31.47
N PRO A 397 -11.40 -8.14 -32.25
CA PRO A 397 -12.46 -7.59 -33.10
C PRO A 397 -13.06 -8.62 -34.07
N GLY A 398 -12.28 -9.61 -34.50
CA GLY A 398 -12.71 -10.69 -35.39
C GLY A 398 -13.59 -11.74 -34.73
N HIS A 399 -13.57 -11.83 -33.40
CA HIS A 399 -14.28 -12.82 -32.60
C HIS A 399 -15.33 -12.20 -31.67
N ARG A 400 -15.57 -10.88 -31.76
CA ARG A 400 -16.57 -10.16 -30.98
C ARG A 400 -17.96 -10.80 -31.05
N ALA A 401 -18.41 -11.17 -32.25
CA ALA A 401 -19.72 -11.80 -32.41
C ALA A 401 -19.82 -13.15 -31.68
N ASP A 402 -18.74 -13.93 -31.72
CA ASP A 402 -18.66 -15.23 -31.06
C ASP A 402 -18.64 -15.07 -29.52
N PHE A 403 -17.96 -14.04 -29.01
CA PHE A 403 -17.98 -13.69 -27.58
C PHE A 403 -19.38 -13.29 -27.10
N LEU A 404 -20.08 -12.44 -27.86
CA LEU A 404 -21.44 -12.02 -27.52
C LEU A 404 -22.43 -13.20 -27.54
N GLU A 405 -22.34 -14.09 -28.53
CA GLU A 405 -23.16 -15.30 -28.59
C GLU A 405 -22.88 -16.25 -27.43
N THR A 406 -21.60 -16.35 -27.03
CA THR A 406 -21.20 -17.14 -25.86
C THR A 406 -21.78 -16.55 -24.57
N PHE A 407 -21.71 -15.23 -24.40
CA PHE A 407 -22.28 -14.55 -23.23
C PHE A 407 -23.81 -14.70 -23.15
N ASP A 408 -24.51 -14.63 -24.29
CA ASP A 408 -25.97 -14.81 -24.31
C ASP A 408 -26.41 -16.19 -23.76
N GLY A 409 -25.49 -17.18 -23.67
CA GLY A 409 -25.72 -18.49 -23.03
C GLY A 409 -25.27 -18.59 -21.56
N VAL A 410 -24.63 -17.57 -21.00
CA VAL A 410 -24.11 -17.58 -19.62
C VAL A 410 -25.23 -17.55 -18.59
N ASP A 411 -26.32 -16.83 -18.85
CA ASP A 411 -27.47 -16.78 -17.93
C ASP A 411 -28.09 -18.18 -17.72
N GLU A 412 -28.13 -19.01 -18.76
CA GLU A 412 -28.62 -20.39 -18.63
C GLU A 412 -27.64 -21.29 -17.86
N LEU A 413 -26.34 -21.03 -17.97
CA LEU A 413 -25.30 -21.78 -17.24
C LEU A 413 -25.29 -21.41 -15.75
N LEU A 414 -25.56 -20.15 -15.42
CA LEU A 414 -25.54 -19.65 -14.06
C LEU A 414 -26.88 -19.81 -13.31
N ALA A 415 -27.98 -20.06 -14.03
CA ALA A 415 -29.32 -20.17 -13.45
C ALA A 415 -29.47 -21.20 -12.32
N ASP A 416 -28.66 -22.27 -12.33
CA ASP A 416 -28.68 -23.34 -11.32
C ASP A 416 -27.52 -23.22 -10.30
N VAL A 417 -26.72 -22.15 -10.36
CA VAL A 417 -25.59 -21.93 -9.46
C VAL A 417 -26.08 -21.34 -8.14
N ASP A 418 -25.72 -21.99 -7.04
CA ASP A 418 -26.17 -21.59 -5.70
C ASP A 418 -25.64 -20.20 -5.34
N GLY A 419 -26.56 -19.29 -5.02
CA GLY A 419 -26.27 -17.91 -4.67
C GLY A 419 -25.97 -16.97 -5.84
N HIS A 420 -26.03 -17.41 -7.11
CA HIS A 420 -26.04 -16.48 -8.25
C HIS A 420 -27.39 -15.76 -8.35
N ARG A 421 -27.38 -14.44 -8.56
CA ARG A 421 -28.60 -13.65 -8.73
C ARG A 421 -28.81 -13.23 -10.19
N GLU A 422 -27.82 -12.53 -10.74
CA GLU A 422 -27.90 -11.94 -12.07
C GLU A 422 -26.48 -11.66 -12.60
N SER A 423 -26.31 -11.73 -13.91
CA SER A 423 -25.10 -11.27 -14.59
C SER A 423 -25.49 -10.39 -15.77
N THR A 424 -24.87 -9.22 -15.89
CA THR A 424 -25.11 -8.29 -17.00
C THR A 424 -23.82 -8.05 -17.75
N LEU A 425 -23.87 -8.11 -19.08
CA LEU A 425 -22.76 -7.68 -19.94
C LEU A 425 -22.96 -6.21 -20.33
N LEU A 426 -21.99 -5.40 -19.97
CA LEU A 426 -21.88 -4.01 -20.35
C LEU A 426 -20.74 -3.83 -21.36
N VAL A 427 -20.96 -2.96 -22.35
CA VAL A 427 -20.02 -2.70 -23.44
C VAL A 427 -19.55 -1.26 -23.37
N ASN A 428 -18.24 -1.03 -23.47
CA ASN A 428 -17.68 0.30 -23.48
C ASN A 428 -18.20 1.07 -24.71
N ARG A 429 -18.72 2.28 -24.48
CA ARG A 429 -19.30 3.13 -25.52
C ARG A 429 -18.28 3.63 -26.53
N GLU A 430 -17.04 3.84 -26.10
CA GLU A 430 -15.94 4.35 -26.93
C GLU A 430 -15.16 3.22 -27.63
N ASP A 431 -15.18 2.01 -27.08
CA ASP A 431 -14.54 0.82 -27.64
C ASP A 431 -15.42 -0.42 -27.46
N GLU A 432 -16.05 -0.87 -28.54
CA GLU A 432 -16.96 -2.03 -28.49
C GLU A 432 -16.28 -3.39 -28.26
N THR A 433 -14.94 -3.42 -28.20
CA THR A 433 -14.14 -4.60 -27.87
C THR A 433 -13.76 -4.70 -26.40
N ASP A 434 -13.93 -3.61 -25.66
CA ASP A 434 -13.76 -3.54 -24.21
C ASP A 434 -15.12 -3.75 -23.53
N MET A 435 -15.20 -4.78 -22.68
CA MET A 435 -16.43 -5.25 -22.09
C MET A 435 -16.27 -5.52 -20.61
N PHE A 436 -17.35 -5.31 -19.86
CA PHE A 436 -17.43 -5.45 -18.42
C PHE A 436 -18.63 -6.33 -18.09
N ILE A 437 -18.41 -7.48 -17.46
CA ILE A 437 -19.47 -8.31 -16.90
C ILE A 437 -19.61 -7.96 -15.42
N ASP A 438 -20.80 -7.50 -15.08
CA ASP A 438 -21.23 -7.31 -13.70
C ASP A 438 -21.99 -8.54 -13.24
N SER A 439 -21.57 -9.18 -12.15
CA SER A 439 -22.22 -10.38 -11.61
C SER A 439 -22.57 -10.22 -10.14
N GLN A 440 -23.83 -10.50 -9.80
CA GLN A 440 -24.43 -10.31 -8.48
C GLN A 440 -24.62 -11.65 -7.75
N TRP A 441 -24.20 -11.71 -6.49
CA TRP A 441 -24.21 -12.95 -5.70
C TRP A 441 -24.76 -12.75 -4.29
N ASP A 442 -25.55 -13.71 -3.78
CA ASP A 442 -26.14 -13.72 -2.43
C ASP A 442 -25.13 -13.48 -1.30
N GLY A 443 -23.87 -13.79 -1.57
CA GLY A 443 -22.75 -13.50 -0.70
C GLY A 443 -21.45 -13.80 -1.44
N ARG A 444 -20.36 -13.25 -0.93
CA ARG A 444 -19.03 -13.47 -1.49
C ARG A 444 -18.68 -14.96 -1.58
N GLU A 445 -19.03 -15.73 -0.55
CA GLU A 445 -18.82 -17.18 -0.49
C GLU A 445 -19.43 -17.95 -1.67
N HIS A 446 -20.61 -17.55 -2.14
CA HIS A 446 -21.29 -18.18 -3.28
C HIS A 446 -20.59 -17.89 -4.61
N ALA A 447 -20.14 -16.65 -4.79
CA ALA A 447 -19.32 -16.29 -5.95
C ALA A 447 -18.03 -17.13 -5.98
N MET A 448 -17.37 -17.27 -4.83
CA MET A 448 -16.13 -18.04 -4.71
C MET A 448 -16.32 -19.53 -5.00
N ASP A 449 -17.41 -20.13 -4.52
CA ASP A 449 -17.70 -21.54 -4.78
C ASP A 449 -17.97 -21.81 -6.27
N PHE A 450 -18.55 -20.83 -6.98
CA PHE A 450 -18.68 -20.90 -8.44
C PHE A 450 -17.32 -20.85 -9.15
N PHE A 451 -16.41 -19.94 -8.77
CA PHE A 451 -15.05 -19.87 -9.35
C PHE A 451 -14.25 -21.15 -9.12
N ARG A 452 -14.47 -21.82 -7.99
CA ARG A 452 -13.86 -23.10 -7.65
C ARG A 452 -14.44 -24.29 -8.41
N SER A 453 -15.55 -24.11 -9.13
CA SER A 453 -16.28 -25.20 -9.78
C SER A 453 -15.65 -25.60 -11.12
N ASP A 454 -15.72 -26.90 -11.44
CA ASP A 454 -15.31 -27.42 -12.75
C ASP A 454 -16.11 -26.78 -13.90
N ALA A 455 -17.35 -26.35 -13.63
CA ALA A 455 -18.22 -25.68 -14.60
C ALA A 455 -17.69 -24.30 -15.04
N PHE A 456 -17.10 -23.52 -14.12
CA PHE A 456 -16.43 -22.27 -14.45
C PHE A 456 -15.17 -22.53 -15.28
N GLY A 457 -14.35 -23.50 -14.86
CA GLY A 457 -13.14 -23.90 -15.60
C GLY A 457 -13.42 -24.32 -17.04
N GLU A 458 -14.48 -25.09 -17.29
CA GLU A 458 -14.89 -25.48 -18.65
C GLU A 458 -15.39 -24.29 -19.50
N THR A 459 -16.04 -23.31 -18.86
CA THR A 459 -16.56 -22.10 -19.53
C THR A 459 -15.41 -21.17 -19.94
N VAL A 460 -14.44 -20.93 -19.04
CA VAL A 460 -13.25 -20.10 -19.32
C VAL A 460 -12.33 -20.76 -20.36
N ALA A 461 -12.14 -22.08 -20.27
CA ALA A 461 -11.31 -22.81 -21.23
C ALA A 461 -11.85 -22.73 -22.67
N THR A 462 -13.18 -22.60 -22.83
CA THR A 462 -13.83 -22.46 -24.14
C THR A 462 -13.68 -21.04 -24.73
N GLY A 463 -13.55 -20.01 -23.89
CA GLY A 463 -13.45 -18.60 -24.30
C GLY A 463 -12.02 -18.06 -24.53
N ARG A 464 -10.98 -18.83 -24.14
CA ARG A 464 -9.58 -18.37 -24.12
C ARG A 464 -8.98 -18.10 -25.51
N ASP A 465 -9.54 -18.69 -26.58
CA ASP A 465 -9.08 -18.51 -27.96
C ASP A 465 -9.64 -17.24 -28.65
N VAL A 466 -10.53 -16.49 -27.98
CA VAL A 466 -11.30 -15.35 -28.54
C VAL A 466 -10.85 -13.99 -27.96
N LEU A 467 -10.04 -13.99 -26.91
CA LEU A 467 -9.58 -12.77 -26.22
C LEU A 467 -8.24 -12.28 -26.76
N THR A 468 -8.06 -10.96 -26.82
CA THR A 468 -6.78 -10.34 -27.23
C THR A 468 -5.82 -10.20 -26.06
N ASP A 469 -6.38 -10.04 -24.85
CA ASP A 469 -5.66 -9.96 -23.58
C ASP A 469 -6.24 -10.93 -22.54
N ARG A 470 -5.49 -11.21 -21.47
CA ARG A 470 -6.01 -11.99 -20.34
C ARG A 470 -7.16 -11.22 -19.67
N PRO A 471 -8.29 -11.87 -19.34
CA PRO A 471 -9.41 -11.20 -18.69
C PRO A 471 -8.96 -10.61 -17.34
N ARG A 472 -9.52 -9.47 -16.92
CA ARG A 472 -9.17 -8.82 -15.65
C ARG A 472 -10.37 -8.92 -14.70
N HIS A 473 -10.28 -9.66 -13.60
CA HIS A 473 -11.37 -9.73 -12.60
C HIS A 473 -11.03 -8.83 -11.41
N VAL A 474 -12.00 -8.04 -10.95
CA VAL A 474 -11.82 -7.11 -9.83
C VAL A 474 -13.04 -7.24 -8.92
N PHE A 475 -12.80 -7.56 -7.64
CA PHE A 475 -13.82 -7.38 -6.61
C PHE A 475 -14.01 -5.89 -6.41
N LEU A 476 -15.24 -5.44 -6.63
CA LEU A 476 -15.56 -4.03 -6.57
C LEU A 476 -15.86 -3.68 -5.10
N ALA A 477 -15.15 -2.70 -4.56
CA ALA A 477 -15.23 -2.26 -3.16
C ALA A 477 -16.42 -1.34 -2.90
#